data_AF-A0A5N8Z4V6-F1
#
_entry.id   AF-A0A5N8Z4V6-F1
#
_cell.length_a   1.000
_cell.length_b   1.000
_cell.length_c   1.000
_cell.angle_alpha   90.00
_cell.angle_beta   90.00
_cell.angle_gamma   90.00
#
_symmetry.space_group_name_H-M   'P 1'
#
loop_
_entity.id
_entity.type
_entity.pdbx_description
1 polymer ?
#
loop_
_entity_poly.entity_id
_entity_poly.type
_entity_poly.pdbx_seq_one_letter_code
_entity_poly.pdbx_strand_id
1 'polypeptide(L)'
;MFHPEEVRRDDKALELKMRKCPLKEAWQSADVTEQELSLLLHCASTMDIGTMDEAGFESEIQTWQPGEEGCCSLKITERIK
;
A
#
# COMPACT_ATOMS: atom_id res chain seq x y z
N MET A 1 -11.89 6.29 -5.36
CA MET A 1 -12.14 4.90 -4.89
C MET A 1 -10.87 4.09 -5.13
N PHE A 2 -10.59 3.05 -4.34
CA PHE A 2 -9.42 2.18 -4.58
C PHE A 2 -9.52 1.52 -5.96
N HIS A 3 -8.38 1.40 -6.63
CA HIS A 3 -8.25 0.70 -7.91
C HIS A 3 -7.07 -0.27 -7.84
N PRO A 4 -7.26 -1.46 -7.25
CA PRO A 4 -6.23 -2.49 -7.21
C PRO A 4 -6.10 -3.16 -8.58
N GLU A 5 -4.86 -3.41 -9.01
CA GLU A 5 -4.52 -4.28 -10.11
C GLU A 5 -3.86 -5.55 -9.55
N GLU A 6 -4.39 -6.72 -9.92
CA GLU A 6 -3.79 -8.00 -9.55
C GLU A 6 -2.52 -8.22 -10.37
N VAL A 7 -1.37 -8.24 -9.69
CA VAL A 7 -0.06 -8.51 -10.31
C VAL A 7 0.21 -10.01 -10.29
N ARG A 8 -0.13 -10.67 -9.17
CA ARG A 8 0.01 -12.11 -8.99
C ARG A 8 -1.02 -12.61 -7.99
N ARG A 9 -1.57 -13.79 -8.27
CA ARG A 9 -2.39 -14.54 -7.34
C ARG A 9 -2.17 -16.04 -7.55
N ASP A 10 -1.65 -16.69 -6.52
CA ASP A 10 -1.51 -18.14 -6.46
C ASP A 10 -1.67 -18.65 -5.03
N ASP A 11 -1.44 -19.94 -4.83
CA ASP A 11 -1.61 -20.60 -3.53
C ASP A 11 -0.65 -20.10 -2.44
N LYS A 12 0.40 -19.35 -2.80
CA LYS A 12 1.44 -18.87 -1.87
C LYS A 12 1.37 -17.37 -1.60
N ALA A 13 0.89 -16.59 -2.57
CA ALA A 13 0.93 -15.14 -2.49
C ALA A 13 -0.20 -14.45 -3.25
N LEU A 14 -0.60 -13.29 -2.72
CA LEU A 14 -1.37 -12.27 -3.41
C LEU A 14 -0.52 -11.00 -3.52
N GLU A 15 -0.29 -10.52 -4.74
CA GLU A 15 0.44 -9.27 -5.01
C GLU A 15 -0.46 -8.32 -5.81
N LEU A 16 -0.60 -7.10 -5.31
CA LEU A 16 -1.43 -6.06 -5.88
C LEU A 16 -0.61 -4.79 -6.12
N LYS A 17 -0.84 -4.11 -7.25
CA LYS A 17 -0.42 -2.72 -7.47
C LYS A 17 -1.63 -1.81 -7.40
N MET A 18 -1.65 -0.85 -6.48
CA MET A 18 -2.71 0.15 -6.44
C MET A 18 -2.46 1.17 -7.54
N ARG A 19 -3.38 1.25 -8.50
CA ARG A 19 -3.37 2.29 -9.55
C ARG A 19 -3.89 3.61 -9.01
N LYS A 20 -4.84 3.56 -8.09
CA LYS A 20 -5.41 4.72 -7.38
C LYS A 20 -5.72 4.36 -5.93
N CYS A 21 -5.50 5.33 -5.04
CA CYS A 21 -5.83 5.23 -3.61
C CYS A 21 -6.51 6.54 -3.18
N PRO A 22 -7.74 6.50 -2.62
CA PRO A 22 -8.44 7.70 -2.16
C PRO A 22 -7.63 8.52 -1.15
N LEU A 23 -6.82 7.87 -0.32
CA LEU A 23 -6.01 8.54 0.70
C LEU A 23 -4.93 9.42 0.05
N LYS A 24 -4.20 8.88 -0.93
CA LYS A 24 -3.21 9.63 -1.70
C LYS A 24 -3.87 10.78 -2.47
N GLU A 25 -4.98 10.51 -3.16
CA GLU A 25 -5.73 11.52 -3.92
C GLU A 25 -6.24 12.65 -3.02
N ALA A 26 -6.70 12.34 -1.81
CA ALA A 26 -7.18 13.32 -0.84
C ALA A 26 -6.05 14.23 -0.36
N TRP A 27 -4.89 13.68 -0.01
CA TRP A 27 -3.74 14.48 0.42
C TRP A 27 -3.14 15.32 -0.70
N GLN A 28 -3.08 14.79 -1.93
CA GLN A 28 -2.70 15.58 -3.10
C GLN A 28 -3.67 16.74 -3.35
N SER A 29 -4.98 16.52 -3.16
CA SER A 29 -6.01 17.57 -3.29
C SER A 29 -5.95 18.61 -2.16
N ALA A 30 -5.19 18.35 -1.10
CA ALA A 30 -4.96 19.26 0.02
C ALA A 30 -3.58 19.96 -0.08
N ASP A 31 -2.96 19.94 -1.26
CA ASP A 31 -1.68 20.59 -1.57
C ASP A 31 -0.50 20.12 -0.69
N VAL A 32 -0.55 18.88 -0.19
CA VAL A 32 0.58 18.26 0.53
C VAL A 32 1.73 18.03 -0.46
N THR A 33 2.96 18.39 -0.05
CA THR A 33 4.14 18.21 -0.91
C THR A 33 4.44 16.72 -1.15
N GLU A 34 5.15 16.39 -2.23
CA GLU A 34 5.47 14.98 -2.52
C GLU A 34 6.29 14.32 -1.41
N GLN A 35 7.20 15.06 -0.77
CA GLN A 35 8.00 14.58 0.34
C GLN A 35 7.14 14.29 1.58
N GLU A 36 6.24 15.21 1.94
CA GLU A 36 5.30 14.99 3.05
C GLU A 36 4.32 13.85 2.73
N LEU A 37 3.87 13.74 1.48
CA LEU A 37 2.99 12.68 1.02
C LEU A 37 3.63 11.30 1.17
N SER A 38 4.90 11.14 0.78
CA SER A 38 5.64 9.89 0.98
C SER A 38 5.73 9.51 2.46
N LEU A 39 6.01 10.49 3.34
CA LEU A 39 6.04 10.28 4.79
C LEU A 39 4.67 9.87 5.34
N LEU A 40 3.59 10.56 4.93
CA LEU A 40 2.24 10.25 5.37
C LEU A 40 1.79 8.86 4.92
N LEU A 41 2.11 8.48 3.68
CA LEU A 41 1.82 7.13 3.16
C LEU A 41 2.63 6.06 3.91
N HIS A 42 3.88 6.36 4.29
CA HIS A 42 4.65 5.49 5.17
C HIS A 42 3.95 5.29 6.52
N CYS A 43 3.54 6.36 7.21
CA CYS A 43 2.80 6.25 8.46
C CYS A 43 1.50 5.45 8.32
N ALA A 44 0.74 5.68 7.25
CA ALA A 44 -0.47 4.90 6.96
C ALA A 44 -0.16 3.41 6.74
N SER A 45 0.89 3.09 5.98
CA SER A 45 1.29 1.70 5.73
C SER A 45 1.69 0.96 7.01
N THR A 46 2.30 1.65 7.98
CA THR A 46 2.66 1.05 9.27
C THR A 46 1.42 0.64 10.07
N MET A 47 0.34 1.43 10.01
CA MET A 47 -0.95 1.05 10.63
C MET A 47 -1.58 -0.15 9.93
N ASP A 48 -1.53 -0.18 8.59
CA ASP A 48 -2.03 -1.30 7.80
C ASP A 48 -1.25 -2.60 8.10
N ILE A 49 0.09 -2.52 8.17
CA ILE A 49 0.96 -3.65 8.52
C ILE A 49 0.60 -4.19 9.91
N GLY A 50 0.45 -3.33 10.91
CA GLY A 50 0.05 -3.77 12.26
C GLY A 50 -1.33 -4.43 12.29
N THR A 51 -2.28 -3.91 11.50
CA THR A 51 -3.62 -4.49 11.37
C THR A 51 -3.59 -5.88 10.71
N MET A 52 -2.80 -6.03 9.64
CA MET A 52 -2.61 -7.30 8.94
C MET A 52 -1.90 -8.33 9.83
N ASP A 53 -0.89 -7.90 10.58
CA ASP A 53 -0.14 -8.75 11.50
C ASP A 53 -1.04 -9.32 12.61
N GLU A 54 -1.84 -8.46 13.25
CA GLU A 54 -2.83 -8.88 14.26
C GLU A 54 -3.91 -9.81 13.67
N ALA A 55 -4.29 -9.58 12.41
CA ALA A 55 -5.20 -10.46 11.68
C ALA A 55 -4.57 -11.80 11.24
N GLY A 56 -3.26 -11.99 11.48
CA GLY A 56 -2.56 -13.24 11.21
C GLY A 56 -1.92 -13.34 9.82
N PHE A 57 -1.86 -12.25 9.06
CA PHE A 57 -1.24 -12.22 7.73
C PHE A 57 0.22 -11.78 7.79
N GLU A 58 1.06 -12.37 6.94
CA GLU A 58 2.36 -11.79 6.62
C GLU A 58 2.19 -10.87 5.41
N SER A 59 2.63 -9.62 5.52
CA SER A 59 2.45 -8.62 4.47
C SER A 59 3.63 -7.67 4.33
N GLU A 60 3.88 -7.24 3.10
CA GLU A 60 4.83 -6.19 2.75
C GLU A 60 4.09 -5.09 1.99
N ILE A 61 4.25 -3.83 2.41
CA ILE A 61 3.72 -2.67 1.70
C ILE A 61 4.88 -1.81 1.24
N GLN A 62 4.97 -1.61 -0.07
CA GLN A 62 5.88 -0.64 -0.67
C GLN A 62 5.10 0.63 -0.96
N THR A 63 5.41 1.70 -0.23
CA THR A 63 4.70 2.98 -0.38
C THR A 63 5.18 3.73 -1.60
N TRP A 64 4.25 4.48 -2.21
CA TRP A 64 4.55 5.37 -3.32
C TRP A 64 5.68 6.35 -2.95
N GLN A 65 6.58 6.59 -3.90
CA GLN A 65 7.66 7.58 -3.80
C GLN A 65 7.50 8.70 -4.83
N PRO A 66 8.08 9.90 -4.58
CA PRO A 66 8.07 11.00 -5.53
C PRO A 66 8.52 10.58 -6.94
N GLY A 67 7.76 10.97 -7.96
CA GLY A 67 8.00 10.62 -9.36
C GLY A 67 7.48 9.25 -9.81
N GLU A 68 6.93 8.41 -8.92
CA GLU A 68 6.33 7.13 -9.32
C GLU A 68 4.92 7.28 -9.88
N GLU A 69 4.55 6.40 -10.82
CA GLU A 69 3.17 6.28 -11.28
C GLU A 69 2.33 5.37 -10.36
N GLY A 70 1.04 5.68 -10.27
CA GLY A 70 0.09 4.94 -9.43
C GLY A 70 0.20 5.27 -7.94
N CYS A 71 0.12 4.23 -7.10
CA CYS A 71 0.21 4.33 -5.64
C CYS A 71 1.02 3.16 -5.07
N CYS A 72 0.66 2.66 -3.88
CA CYS A 72 1.41 1.64 -3.15
C CYS A 72 1.29 0.24 -3.79
N SER A 73 2.26 -0.62 -3.51
CA SER A 73 2.18 -2.06 -3.80
C SER A 73 1.95 -2.82 -2.50
N LEU A 74 1.17 -3.88 -2.56
CA LEU A 74 0.89 -4.77 -1.43
C LEU A 74 1.23 -6.20 -1.83
N LYS A 75 1.96 -6.90 -0.97
CA LYS A 75 2.17 -8.34 -1.04
C LYS A 75 1.69 -8.97 0.25
N ILE A 76 0.90 -10.04 0.13
CA ILE A 76 0.45 -10.86 1.24
C ILE A 76 0.92 -12.29 0.97
N THR A 77 1.52 -12.93 1.98
CA THR A 77 1.97 -14.31 1.92
C THR A 77 1.39 -15.12 3.07
N GLU A 78 1.43 -16.45 2.92
CA GLU A 78 1.15 -17.35 4.03
C GLU A 78 2.16 -17.12 5.17
N ARG A 79 1.64 -17.00 6.40
CA ARG A 79 2.47 -16.87 7.59
C ARG A 79 3.01 -18.25 7.98
N ILE A 80 4.28 -18.52 7.70
CA ILE A 80 4.93 -19.77 8.11
C ILE A 80 5.19 -19.67 9.63
N LYS A 81 4.46 -20.46 10.41
CA LYS A 81 4.67 -20.61 11.86
C LYS A 81 5.81 -21.56 12.18
#